data_AF-A0A368XN05-F1
#
_entry.id   AF-A0A368XN05-F1
#
_cell.length_a   1.000
_cell.length_b   1.000
_cell.length_c   1.000
_cell.angle_alpha   90.00
_cell.angle_beta   90.00
_cell.angle_gamma   90.00
#
_symmetry.space_group_name_H-M   'P 1'
#
loop_
_entity.id
_entity.type
_entity.pdbx_description
1 polymer ?
#
loop_
_entity_poly.entity_id
_entity_poly.type
_entity_poly.pdbx_seq_one_letter_code
_entity_poly.pdbx_strand_id
1 'polypeptide(L)'
;MQAQAQCTERLTIPAFEELGGLSCLSAVQTGPDRLTVQIDAEKPAIRQAAARMMAGQLYATFGETPIKLLRYTVMNQGVPGRLVFDATYRVRHLHS
;
A
#
# COMPACT_ATOMS: atom_id res chain seq x y z
N MET A 1 15.09 -21.68 -9.38
CA MET A 1 14.92 -20.25 -9.73
C MET A 1 13.86 -19.68 -8.81
N GLN A 2 14.25 -19.09 -7.66
CA GLN A 2 13.30 -18.45 -6.75
C GLN A 2 13.06 -17.03 -7.25
N ALA A 3 11.78 -16.70 -7.47
CA ALA A 3 11.32 -15.45 -8.03
C ALA A 3 11.87 -14.27 -7.21
N GLN A 4 12.73 -13.47 -7.82
CA GLN A 4 12.94 -12.09 -7.38
C GLN A 4 11.55 -11.44 -7.40
N ALA A 5 11.01 -11.15 -6.21
CA ALA A 5 9.90 -10.23 -6.06
C ALA A 5 10.42 -8.85 -6.49
N GLN A 6 10.45 -8.64 -7.80
CA GLN A 6 10.64 -7.33 -8.39
C GLN A 6 9.49 -6.50 -7.87
N CYS A 7 9.78 -5.48 -7.05
CA CYS A 7 8.81 -4.47 -6.67
C CYS A 7 8.32 -3.79 -7.95
N THR A 8 7.30 -4.35 -8.56
CA THR A 8 6.55 -3.74 -9.65
C THR A 8 5.92 -2.49 -9.06
N GLU A 9 6.46 -1.35 -9.48
CA GLU A 9 6.08 0.03 -9.15
C GLU A 9 6.09 0.39 -7.64
N ARG A 10 7.00 1.30 -7.28
CA ARG A 10 7.22 1.73 -5.89
C ARG A 10 6.03 2.56 -5.41
N LEU A 11 5.23 1.97 -4.53
CA LEU A 11 4.27 2.71 -3.71
C LEU A 11 4.94 3.07 -2.39
N THR A 12 4.88 4.33 -2.00
CA THR A 12 5.34 4.78 -0.69
C THR A 12 4.17 5.33 0.09
N ILE A 13 3.96 4.85 1.32
CA ILE A 13 2.97 5.38 2.26
C ILE A 13 3.74 5.81 3.51
N PRO A 14 3.96 7.11 3.75
CA PRO A 14 4.77 7.58 4.88
C PRO A 14 4.30 7.04 6.24
N ALA A 15 2.97 6.97 6.43
CA ALA A 15 2.37 6.42 7.64
C ALA A 15 2.70 4.93 7.91
N PHE A 16 3.21 4.20 6.91
CA PHE A 16 3.65 2.81 7.05
C PHE A 16 5.16 2.69 7.24
N GLU A 17 5.95 3.63 6.69
CA GLU A 17 7.39 3.70 6.93
C GLU A 17 7.70 3.96 8.42
N GLU A 18 6.86 4.75 9.09
CA GLU A 18 6.94 5.02 10.53
C GLU A 18 6.69 3.79 11.43
N LEU A 19 6.12 2.70 10.90
CA LEU A 19 5.73 1.54 11.71
C LEU A 19 6.89 0.61 12.05
N GLY A 20 7.99 0.67 11.27
CA GLY A 20 9.08 -0.32 11.33
C GLY A 20 8.64 -1.72 10.86
N GLY A 21 9.60 -2.56 10.48
CA GLY A 21 9.32 -3.96 10.08
C GLY A 21 8.61 -4.15 8.74
N LEU A 22 8.55 -3.10 7.91
CA LEU A 22 8.08 -3.16 6.52
C LEU A 22 9.19 -3.76 5.64
N SER A 23 8.92 -4.88 4.98
CA SER A 23 9.86 -5.53 4.06
C SER A 23 9.64 -5.10 2.61
N CYS A 24 8.38 -5.04 2.19
CA CYS A 24 8.02 -4.66 0.84
C CYS A 24 6.68 -3.92 0.82
N LEU A 25 6.60 -2.88 -0.01
CA LEU A 25 5.37 -2.22 -0.37
C LEU A 25 5.36 -1.98 -1.88
N SER A 26 4.39 -2.57 -2.55
CA SER A 26 4.22 -2.46 -4.00
C SER A 26 2.77 -2.26 -4.36
N ALA A 27 2.53 -1.68 -5.53
CA ALA A 27 1.19 -1.53 -6.06
C ALA A 27 1.18 -1.70 -7.56
N VAL A 28 0.09 -2.22 -8.09
CA VAL A 28 -0.18 -2.30 -9.52
C VAL A 28 -1.45 -1.54 -9.81
N GLN A 29 -1.44 -0.70 -10.84
CA GLN A 29 -2.67 -0.05 -11.31
C GLN A 29 -3.58 -1.08 -11.99
N THR A 30 -4.78 -1.27 -11.44
CA THR A 30 -5.77 -2.23 -11.94
C THR A 30 -7.00 -1.56 -12.55
N GLY A 31 -7.05 -0.22 -12.53
CA GLY A 31 -8.07 0.59 -13.17
C GLY A 31 -7.72 2.08 -13.16
N PRO A 32 -8.58 2.94 -13.75
CA PRO A 32 -8.29 4.37 -13.90
C PRO A 32 -8.09 5.08 -12.55
N ASP A 33 -8.75 4.62 -11.50
CA ASP A 33 -8.69 5.15 -10.14
C ASP A 33 -8.45 4.05 -9.09
N ARG A 34 -7.90 2.91 -9.51
CA ARG A 34 -7.73 1.71 -8.66
C ARG A 34 -6.30 1.18 -8.67
N LEU A 35 -5.82 0.87 -7.47
CA LEU A 35 -4.56 0.17 -7.23
C LEU A 35 -4.84 -1.14 -6.49
N THR A 36 -4.15 -2.19 -6.87
CA THR A 36 -3.98 -3.37 -6.02
C THR A 36 -2.65 -3.25 -5.31
N VAL A 37 -2.68 -3.23 -3.98
CA VAL A 37 -1.51 -2.99 -3.12
C VAL A 37 -1.14 -4.26 -2.38
N GLN A 38 0.15 -4.55 -2.32
CA GLN A 38 0.72 -5.61 -1.49
C GLN A 38 1.68 -4.99 -0.46
N ILE A 39 1.52 -5.41 0.79
CA ILE A 39 2.47 -5.15 1.87
C ILE A 39 2.99 -6.50 2.35
N ASP A 40 4.31 -6.66 2.37
CA ASP A 40 4.99 -7.71 3.13
C ASP A 40 5.69 -7.06 4.33
N ALA A 41 5.36 -7.50 5.54
CA ALA A 41 5.88 -6.94 6.78
C ALA A 41 5.74 -7.94 7.94
N GLU A 42 6.40 -7.66 9.06
CA GLU A 42 6.21 -8.45 10.27
C GLU A 42 4.75 -8.36 10.77
N LYS A 43 4.26 -9.41 11.46
CA LYS A 43 2.89 -9.46 11.98
C LYS A 43 2.47 -8.21 12.77
N PRO A 44 3.30 -7.61 13.65
CA PRO A 44 2.94 -6.38 14.35
C PRO A 44 2.76 -5.18 13.40
N ALA A 45 3.60 -5.06 12.37
CA ALA A 45 3.53 -4.00 11.38
C ALA A 45 2.27 -4.14 10.49
N ILE A 46 1.92 -5.36 10.07
CA ILE A 46 0.67 -5.63 9.33
C ILE A 46 -0.57 -5.21 10.15
N ARG A 47 -0.60 -5.54 11.46
CA ARG A 47 -1.71 -5.14 12.34
C ARG A 47 -1.83 -3.62 12.47
N GLN A 48 -0.70 -2.93 12.61
CA GLN A 48 -0.68 -1.48 12.69
C GLN A 48 -1.07 -0.83 11.35
N ALA A 49 -0.61 -1.36 10.22
CA ALA A 49 -1.01 -0.88 8.89
C ALA A 49 -2.52 -1.01 8.68
N ALA A 50 -3.09 -2.16 9.03
CA ALA A 50 -4.54 -2.36 9.00
C ALA A 50 -5.28 -1.36 9.91
N ALA A 51 -4.77 -1.10 11.12
CA ALA A 51 -5.34 -0.09 12.02
C ALA A 51 -5.31 1.33 11.44
N ARG A 52 -4.20 1.70 10.76
CA ARG A 52 -4.07 2.99 10.07
C ARG A 52 -5.04 3.12 8.89
N MET A 53 -5.24 2.04 8.12
CA MET A 53 -6.23 2.01 7.04
C MET A 53 -7.67 2.16 7.57
N MET A 54 -7.96 1.58 8.73
CA MET A 54 -9.26 1.76 9.40
C MET A 54 -9.46 3.16 9.97
N ALA A 55 -8.37 3.85 10.36
CA ALA A 55 -8.44 5.21 10.90
C ALA A 55 -8.82 6.25 9.84
N GLY A 56 -8.65 5.94 8.55
CA GLY A 56 -9.13 6.78 7.46
C GLY A 56 -8.23 6.78 6.25
N GLN A 57 -8.27 7.90 5.53
CA GLN A 57 -7.59 8.08 4.25
C GLN A 57 -6.07 8.19 4.44
N LEU A 58 -5.32 7.62 3.51
CA LEU A 58 -3.86 7.59 3.53
C LEU A 58 -3.29 8.39 2.37
N TYR A 59 -2.22 9.13 2.64
CA TYR A 59 -1.43 9.79 1.62
C TYR A 59 -0.32 8.86 1.17
N ALA A 60 -0.08 8.82 -0.14
CA ALA A 60 0.92 7.96 -0.73
C ALA A 60 1.56 8.63 -1.95
N THR A 61 2.68 8.06 -2.40
CA THR A 61 3.29 8.38 -3.70
C THR A 61 3.33 7.09 -4.50
N PHE A 62 2.73 7.08 -5.69
CA PHE A 62 2.77 5.95 -6.61
C PHE A 62 3.68 6.31 -7.79
N GLY A 63 4.83 5.65 -7.87
CA GLY A 63 5.93 6.12 -8.72
C GLY A 63 6.40 7.49 -8.25
N GLU A 64 6.21 8.51 -9.10
CA GLU A 64 6.49 9.91 -8.77
C GLU A 64 5.21 10.73 -8.49
N THR A 65 4.04 10.11 -8.62
CA THR A 65 2.76 10.81 -8.52
C THR A 65 2.25 10.81 -7.09
N PRO A 66 2.03 11.99 -6.47
CA PRO A 66 1.39 12.08 -5.17
C PRO A 66 -0.09 11.70 -5.30
N ILE A 67 -0.55 10.77 -4.47
CA ILE A 67 -1.93 10.27 -4.48
C ILE A 67 -2.55 10.28 -3.07
N LYS A 68 -3.86 10.14 -3.04
CA LYS A 68 -4.64 9.92 -1.83
C LYS A 68 -5.46 8.64 -1.97
N LEU A 69 -5.25 7.69 -1.08
CA LEU A 69 -6.02 6.45 -1.00
C LEU A 69 -7.31 6.72 -0.19
N LEU A 70 -8.46 6.35 -0.75
CA LEU A 70 -9.77 6.77 -0.25
C LEU A 70 -10.61 5.64 0.36
N ARG A 71 -10.56 4.46 -0.24
CA ARG A 71 -11.31 3.27 0.17
C ARG A 71 -10.41 2.07 0.01
N TYR A 72 -10.62 1.07 0.86
CA TYR A 72 -9.79 -0.13 0.93
C TYR A 72 -10.68 -1.37 0.96
N THR A 73 -10.34 -2.36 0.14
CA THR A 73 -10.98 -3.68 0.15
C THR A 73 -9.89 -4.73 0.30
N VAL A 74 -9.80 -5.36 1.47
CA VAL A 74 -8.80 -6.41 1.71
C VAL A 74 -9.17 -7.67 0.94
N MET A 75 -8.27 -8.16 0.10
CA MET A 75 -8.53 -9.28 -0.82
C MET A 75 -7.95 -10.61 -0.34
N ASN A 76 -6.90 -10.59 0.47
CA ASN A 76 -6.28 -11.82 0.96
C ASN A 76 -5.62 -11.60 2.33
N GLN A 77 -6.03 -12.39 3.32
CA GLN A 77 -5.50 -12.39 4.70
C GLN A 77 -4.88 -13.75 5.08
N GLY A 78 -4.72 -14.67 4.14
CA GLY A 78 -4.33 -16.06 4.43
C GLY A 78 -2.84 -16.32 4.61
N VAL A 79 -1.98 -15.35 4.26
CA VAL A 79 -0.52 -15.48 4.35
C VAL A 79 -0.01 -14.64 5.53
N PRO A 80 0.56 -15.27 6.58
CA PRO A 80 1.15 -14.53 7.69
C PRO A 80 2.24 -13.58 7.21
N GLY A 81 2.14 -12.31 7.60
CA GLY A 81 3.11 -11.27 7.22
C GLY A 81 2.86 -10.64 5.85
N ARG A 82 1.74 -10.94 5.19
CA ARG A 82 1.32 -10.29 3.95
C ARG A 82 -0.09 -9.73 4.07
N LEU A 83 -0.28 -8.51 3.56
CA LEU A 83 -1.58 -7.89 3.39
C LEU A 83 -1.75 -7.47 1.93
N VAL A 84 -2.84 -7.92 1.30
CA VAL A 84 -3.21 -7.51 -0.07
C VAL A 84 -4.57 -6.84 -0.04
N PHE A 85 -4.67 -5.66 -0.64
CA PHE A 85 -5.91 -4.92 -0.71
C PHE A 85 -6.02 -4.11 -2.00
N ASP A 86 -7.26 -3.93 -2.47
CA ASP A 86 -7.58 -2.93 -3.47
C ASP A 86 -7.81 -1.59 -2.80
N ALA A 87 -7.33 -0.53 -3.45
CA ALA A 87 -7.55 0.84 -3.03
C ALA A 87 -8.07 1.69 -4.19
N THR A 88 -9.12 2.48 -3.92
CA THR A 88 -9.45 3.59 -4.83
C THR A 88 -8.57 4.79 -4.50
N TYR A 89 -7.99 5.44 -5.49
CA TYR A 89 -7.13 6.60 -5.27
C TYR A 89 -7.53 7.81 -6.12
N ARG A 90 -7.02 8.97 -5.73
CA ARG A 90 -7.03 10.18 -6.56
C ARG A 90 -5.65 10.81 -6.58
N VAL A 91 -5.28 11.37 -7.73
CA VAL A 91 -4.07 12.18 -7.85
C VAL A 91 -4.23 13.44 -7.00
N ARG A 92 -3.18 13.79 -6.26
CA ARG A 92 -3.08 15.05 -5.55
C ARG A 92 -2.31 16.02 -6.43
N HIS A 93 -2.98 17.06 -6.90
CA HIS A 93 -2.29 18.23 -7.39
C HIS A 93 -1.72 18.95 -6.17
N LEU A 94 -0.39 18.84 -5.96
CA LEU A 94 0.31 19.75 -5.08
C LEU A 94 0.29 21.10 -5.80
N HIS A 95 -0.65 21.96 -5.42
CA HIS A 95 -0.65 23.33 -5.92
C HIS A 95 0.70 23.94 -5.53
N SER A 96 1.46 24.36 -6.54
CA SER A 96 2.69 25.14 -6.41
C SER A 96 2.42 26.50 -5.80
#